data_AF-A0A6G2D5M3-F1
#
_entry.id   AF-A0A6G2D5M3-F1
#
_cell.length_a   1.000
_cell.length_b   1.000
_cell.length_c   1.000
_cell.angle_alpha   90.00
_cell.angle_beta   90.00
_cell.angle_gamma   90.00
#
_symmetry.space_group_name_H-M   'P 1'
#
loop_
_entity.id
_entity.type
_entity.pdbx_description
1 polymer ?
#
loop_
_entity_poly.entity_id
_entity_poly.type
_entity_poly.pdbx_seq_one_letter_code
_entity_poly.pdbx_strand_id
1 'polypeptide(L)'
;NYTIFQEYNVLVRNTEFLNNSNNKLNLLKAMSLQLDLPDSQYDFIQFSGAWLRERQLYRTSLRPGIQAIDSLRYSSSPQQNPFFMLSRRETTEHSGEVYGFNFIYSGNFQNMIEVDHFDTARVTVG
;
A
#
# COMPACT_ATOMS: atom_id res chain seq x y z
N ASN A 1 -0.92 2.84 -16.38
CA ASN A 1 -0.07 4.01 -16.67
C ASN A 1 1.04 4.14 -15.64
N TYR A 2 2.20 4.64 -16.04
CA TYR A 2 3.37 4.88 -15.19
C TYR A 2 3.89 6.29 -15.47
N THR A 3 3.98 7.13 -14.44
CA THR A 3 4.46 8.52 -14.55
C THR A 3 5.59 8.74 -13.56
N ILE A 4 6.75 9.16 -14.05
CA ILE A 4 7.95 9.38 -13.24
C ILE A 4 8.12 10.88 -12.99
N PHE A 5 8.32 11.25 -11.73
CA PHE A 5 8.79 12.58 -11.33
C PHE A 5 10.20 12.45 -10.76
N GLN A 6 11.19 12.57 -11.63
CA GLN A 6 12.59 12.27 -11.32
C GLN A 6 13.15 13.15 -10.18
N GLU A 7 12.78 14.42 -10.14
CA GLU A 7 13.23 15.37 -9.11
C GLU A 7 12.86 14.94 -7.68
N TYR A 8 11.79 14.16 -7.53
CA TYR A 8 11.26 13.73 -6.22
C TYR A 8 11.42 12.22 -5.98
N ASN A 9 12.00 11.48 -6.93
CA ASN A 9 12.02 10.01 -6.93
C ASN A 9 10.62 9.39 -6.76
N VAL A 10 9.60 10.00 -7.36
CA VAL A 10 8.20 9.54 -7.26
C VAL A 10 7.79 8.82 -8.54
N LEU A 11 7.20 7.63 -8.37
CA LEU A 11 6.49 6.89 -9.41
C LEU A 11 4.99 6.91 -9.10
N VAL A 12 4.19 7.47 -10.01
CA VAL A 12 2.73 7.42 -9.95
C VAL A 12 2.22 6.32 -10.86
N ARG A 13 1.28 5.50 -10.35
CA ARG A 13 0.62 4.43 -11.10
C ARG A 13 -0.89 4.54 -11.03
N ASN A 14 -1.54 4.16 -12.13
CA ASN A 14 -2.96 3.86 -12.19
C ASN A 14 -3.22 2.82 -13.29
N THR A 15 -4.43 2.29 -13.37
CA THR A 15 -4.84 1.31 -14.38
C THR A 15 -6.20 1.71 -14.96
N GLU A 16 -6.35 1.60 -16.27
CA GLU A 16 -7.61 1.83 -16.98
C GLU A 16 -8.04 0.52 -17.65
N PHE A 17 -9.34 0.21 -17.55
CA PHE A 17 -9.92 -0.99 -18.14
C PHE A 17 -10.93 -0.58 -19.20
N LEU A 18 -10.72 -1.06 -20.44
CA LEU A 18 -11.62 -0.82 -21.56
C LEU A 18 -12.21 -2.15 -22.04
N ASN A 19 -13.54 -2.25 -22.07
CA ASN A 19 -14.24 -3.42 -22.60
C ASN A 19 -14.68 -3.15 -24.05
N ASN A 20 -13.94 -3.70 -25.02
CA ASN A 20 -14.23 -3.60 -26.45
C ASN A 20 -15.11 -4.77 -26.97
N SER A 21 -15.73 -5.54 -26.08
CA SER A 21 -16.58 -6.67 -26.45
C SER A 21 -18.06 -6.32 -26.36
N ASN A 22 -18.90 -7.17 -26.96
CA ASN A 22 -20.37 -7.07 -26.84
C ASN A 22 -20.91 -7.70 -25.54
N ASN A 23 -20.03 -8.26 -24.71
CA ASN A 23 -20.42 -8.95 -23.48
C ASN A 23 -20.19 -8.05 -22.26
N LYS A 24 -21.08 -8.15 -21.27
CA LYS A 24 -20.89 -7.47 -19.98
C LYS A 24 -19.77 -8.15 -19.20
N LEU A 25 -18.85 -7.35 -18.65
CA LEU A 25 -17.78 -7.78 -17.75
C LEU A 25 -17.95 -7.09 -16.40
N ASN A 26 -17.64 -7.81 -15.32
CA ASN A 26 -17.64 -7.29 -13.97
C ASN A 26 -16.20 -7.30 -13.41
N LEU A 27 -15.71 -6.15 -12.99
CA LEU A 27 -14.44 -6.06 -12.27
C LEU A 27 -14.70 -6.31 -10.78
N LEU A 28 -14.20 -7.45 -10.27
CA LEU A 28 -14.36 -7.82 -8.87
C LEU A 28 -13.25 -7.24 -7.98
N LYS A 29 -12.08 -6.98 -8.55
CA LYS A 29 -10.94 -6.34 -7.89
C LYS A 29 -10.09 -5.59 -8.91
N ALA A 30 -9.73 -4.34 -8.61
CA ALA A 30 -8.93 -3.49 -9.49
C ALA A 30 -7.97 -2.64 -8.65
N MET A 31 -6.76 -3.16 -8.40
CA MET A 31 -5.74 -2.45 -7.63
C MET A 31 -5.02 -1.41 -8.50
N SER A 32 -4.65 -0.27 -7.91
CA SER A 32 -3.92 0.79 -8.60
C SER A 32 -2.43 0.48 -8.76
N LEU A 33 -1.87 -0.29 -7.83
CA LEU A 33 -0.47 -0.70 -7.83
C LEU A 33 -0.30 -2.12 -7.30
N GLN A 34 0.64 -2.86 -7.91
CA GLN A 34 1.26 -4.07 -7.38
C GLN A 34 2.78 -3.95 -7.53
N LEU A 35 3.52 -4.24 -6.47
CA LEU A 35 4.99 -4.29 -6.45
C LEU A 35 5.44 -5.57 -5.74
N ASP A 36 6.24 -6.38 -6.43
CA ASP A 36 6.88 -7.56 -5.85
C ASP A 36 8.33 -7.22 -5.47
N LEU A 37 8.68 -7.48 -4.23
CA LEU A 37 10.01 -7.25 -3.65
C LEU A 37 10.72 -8.60 -3.45
N PRO A 38 12.05 -8.64 -3.64
CA PRO A 38 12.81 -9.89 -3.62
C PRO A 38 12.96 -10.53 -2.24
N ASP A 39 12.61 -9.82 -1.17
CA ASP A 39 12.74 -10.28 0.21
C ASP A 39 11.65 -9.65 1.11
N SER A 40 11.53 -10.12 2.34
CA SER A 40 10.54 -9.68 3.34
C SER A 40 11.17 -9.03 4.58
N GLN A 41 12.47 -8.68 4.54
CA GLN A 41 13.20 -8.07 5.67
C GLN A 41 12.90 -6.57 5.78
N TYR A 42 11.61 -6.26 5.98
CA TYR A 42 11.09 -4.92 6.16
C TYR A 42 10.23 -4.84 7.42
N ASP A 43 10.15 -3.63 7.97
CA ASP A 43 9.09 -3.25 8.89
C ASP A 43 7.98 -2.54 8.12
N PHE A 44 6.75 -2.98 8.38
CA PHE A 44 5.54 -2.28 7.96
C PHE A 44 5.26 -1.15 8.95
N ILE A 45 5.33 0.08 8.46
CA ILE A 45 4.98 1.28 9.20
C ILE A 45 3.63 1.77 8.72
N GLN A 46 2.64 1.75 9.60
CA GLN A 46 1.27 2.17 9.33
C GLN A 46 0.83 3.29 10.29
N PHE A 47 -0.19 4.03 9.89
CA PHE A 47 -0.74 5.13 10.66
C PHE A 47 -2.19 4.83 11.02
N SER A 48 -2.40 4.31 12.23
CA SER A 48 -3.70 3.84 12.71
C SER A 48 -4.18 4.69 13.86
N GLY A 49 -5.49 4.68 14.13
CA GLY A 49 -6.02 5.44 15.24
C GLY A 49 -7.52 5.34 15.38
N ALA A 50 -8.09 6.43 15.87
CA ALA A 50 -9.51 6.67 15.96
C ALA A 50 -9.76 8.17 15.98
N TRP A 51 -11.03 8.57 16.02
CA TRP A 51 -11.39 9.97 16.23
C TRP A 51 -10.69 10.54 17.48
N LEU A 52 -10.14 11.76 17.37
CA LEU A 52 -9.31 12.46 18.37
C LEU A 52 -7.94 11.85 18.68
N ARG A 53 -7.54 10.82 17.94
CA ARG A 53 -6.22 10.15 18.09
C ARG A 53 -5.82 9.51 16.77
N GLU A 54 -5.98 10.26 15.69
CA GLU A 54 -5.72 9.79 14.35
C GLU A 54 -4.23 9.52 14.13
N ARG A 55 -3.93 8.63 13.18
CA ARG A 55 -2.60 8.47 12.56
C ARG A 55 -1.44 8.31 13.57
N GLN A 56 -1.66 7.52 14.61
CA GLN A 56 -0.57 7.07 15.47
C GLN A 56 0.31 6.11 14.67
N LEU A 57 1.63 6.26 14.81
CA LEU A 57 2.60 5.41 14.11
C LEU A 57 2.68 4.05 14.78
N TYR A 58 2.52 2.99 13.99
CA TYR A 58 2.81 1.61 14.38
C TYR A 58 3.87 1.06 13.45
N ARG A 59 4.89 0.42 14.03
CA ARG A 59 5.99 -0.21 13.30
C ARG A 59 6.08 -1.68 13.71
N THR A 60 5.92 -2.57 12.74
CA THR A 60 5.94 -4.03 12.98
C THR A 60 6.67 -4.74 11.87
N SER A 61 7.53 -5.71 12.19
CA SER A 61 8.18 -6.52 11.16
C SER A 61 7.17 -7.34 10.35
N LEU A 62 7.44 -7.45 9.04
CA LEU A 62 6.69 -8.35 8.17
C LEU A 62 6.81 -9.79 8.65
N ARG A 63 5.78 -10.59 8.36
CA ARG A 63 5.71 -12.02 8.71
C ARG A 63 5.05 -12.80 7.57
N PRO A 64 5.29 -14.11 7.47
CA PRO A 64 4.59 -14.96 6.51
C PRO A 64 3.07 -14.76 6.55
N GLY A 65 2.45 -14.71 5.37
CA GLY A 65 1.03 -14.42 5.19
C GLY A 65 0.74 -12.93 4.98
N ILE A 66 -0.50 -12.53 5.26
CA ILE A 66 -1.03 -11.21 4.89
C ILE A 66 -1.00 -10.23 6.07
N GLN A 67 -0.59 -8.99 5.81
CA GLN A 67 -0.73 -7.83 6.67
C GLN A 67 -1.41 -6.72 5.88
N ALA A 68 -2.46 -6.11 6.42
CA ALA A 68 -3.27 -5.15 5.68
C ALA A 68 -3.85 -4.04 6.55
N ILE A 69 -4.12 -2.90 5.91
CA ILE A 69 -4.94 -1.81 6.42
C ILE A 69 -6.00 -1.49 5.37
N ASP A 70 -7.23 -1.24 5.81
CA ASP A 70 -8.35 -0.98 4.92
C ASP A 70 -9.36 0.00 5.52
N SER A 71 -10.27 0.44 4.67
CA SER A 71 -11.52 1.05 5.10
C SER A 71 -12.70 0.58 4.27
N LEU A 72 -13.78 0.25 4.96
CA LEU A 72 -15.11 -0.08 4.40
C LEU A 72 -16.15 0.99 4.76
N ARG A 73 -15.72 2.21 5.10
CA ARG A 73 -16.57 3.27 5.68
C ARG A 73 -16.94 4.36 4.67
N TYR A 74 -16.83 4.08 3.38
CA TYR A 74 -16.97 5.03 2.27
C TYR A 74 -16.05 6.26 2.38
N SER A 75 -15.03 6.16 3.24
CA SER A 75 -14.03 7.18 3.48
C SER A 75 -12.71 6.51 3.83
N SER A 76 -11.58 7.20 3.65
CA SER A 76 -10.27 6.71 4.12
C SER A 76 -10.24 6.47 5.63
N SER A 77 -11.11 7.14 6.39
CA SER A 77 -11.37 6.91 7.82
C SER A 77 -10.30 7.44 8.80
N PRO A 78 -10.67 7.73 10.06
CA PRO A 78 -9.70 8.01 11.12
C PRO A 78 -8.98 6.75 11.63
N GLN A 79 -9.48 5.55 11.31
CA GLN A 79 -8.94 4.29 11.82
C GLN A 79 -7.64 3.88 11.13
N GLN A 80 -7.55 4.06 9.81
CA GLN A 80 -6.40 3.67 9.01
C GLN A 80 -6.13 4.72 7.94
N ASN A 81 -4.88 5.17 7.80
CA ASN A 81 -4.51 6.05 6.71
C ASN A 81 -4.10 5.25 5.46
N PRO A 82 -4.40 5.73 4.24
CA PRO A 82 -3.92 5.08 3.01
C PRO A 82 -2.41 5.18 2.81
N PHE A 83 -1.70 6.04 3.55
CA PHE A 83 -0.25 6.09 3.55
C PHE A 83 0.36 5.01 4.46
N PHE A 84 1.38 4.33 3.95
CA PHE A 84 2.22 3.41 4.72
C PHE A 84 3.63 3.33 4.14
N MET A 85 4.53 2.73 4.90
CA MET A 85 5.92 2.54 4.47
C MET A 85 6.39 1.11 4.70
N LEU A 86 7.33 0.67 3.86
CA LEU A 86 8.16 -0.51 4.11
C LEU A 86 9.60 -0.04 4.29
N SER A 87 10.10 -0.10 5.51
CA SER A 87 11.46 0.31 5.84
C SER A 87 12.35 -0.89 6.12
N ARG A 88 13.65 -0.80 5.83
CA ARG A 88 14.60 -1.76 6.41
C ARG A 88 14.56 -1.68 7.95
N ARG A 89 14.90 -2.77 8.64
CA ARG A 89 14.80 -2.87 10.11
C ARG A 89 15.63 -1.83 10.85
N GLU A 90 16.79 -1.46 10.31
CA GLU A 90 17.68 -0.46 10.90
C GLU A 90 17.38 0.97 10.41
N THR A 91 16.37 1.17 9.55
CA THR A 91 16.02 2.50 9.03
C THR A 91 15.50 3.39 10.16
N THR A 92 16.00 4.62 10.19
CA THR A 92 15.59 5.71 11.07
C THR A 92 15.11 6.90 10.23
N GLU A 93 14.68 7.98 10.89
CA GLU A 93 14.31 9.25 10.23
C GLU A 93 15.45 9.90 9.44
N HIS A 94 16.70 9.49 9.67
CA HIS A 94 17.89 10.13 9.09
C HIS A 94 18.72 9.21 8.21
N SER A 95 18.45 7.91 8.19
CA SER A 95 19.27 6.94 7.47
C SER A 95 18.54 5.64 7.20
N GLY A 96 18.86 5.00 6.07
CA GLY A 96 18.34 3.68 5.68
C GLY A 96 17.34 3.76 4.52
N GLU A 97 17.03 2.61 3.95
CA GLU A 97 16.13 2.50 2.81
C GLU A 97 14.67 2.37 3.26
N VAL A 98 13.78 3.03 2.54
CA VAL A 98 12.33 2.99 2.78
C VAL A 98 11.57 3.19 1.47
N TYR A 99 10.52 2.40 1.29
CA TYR A 99 9.50 2.64 0.28
C TYR A 99 8.31 3.34 0.94
N GLY A 100 7.88 4.47 0.38
CA GLY A 100 6.64 5.16 0.76
C GLY A 100 5.54 4.89 -0.25
N PHE A 101 4.34 4.57 0.24
CA PHE A 101 3.16 4.29 -0.58
C PHE A 101 2.02 5.17 -0.12
N ASN A 102 1.32 5.79 -1.07
CA ASN A 102 0.10 6.54 -0.80
C ASN A 102 -0.94 6.26 -1.89
N PHE A 103 -2.21 6.47 -1.58
CA PHE A 103 -3.30 6.28 -2.51
C PHE A 103 -4.11 7.57 -2.65
N ILE A 104 -4.14 8.13 -3.87
CA ILE A 104 -4.90 9.34 -4.19
C ILE A 104 -6.38 8.95 -4.36
N TYR A 105 -7.04 8.67 -3.24
CA TYR A 105 -8.43 8.31 -3.16
C TYR A 105 -8.95 8.55 -1.73
N SER A 106 -10.22 8.95 -1.62
CA SER A 106 -10.80 9.32 -0.33
C SER A 106 -11.86 8.35 0.17
N GLY A 107 -12.18 7.29 -0.59
CA GLY A 107 -13.23 6.30 -0.27
C GLY A 107 -12.70 5.04 0.42
N ASN A 108 -13.34 3.91 0.14
CA ASN A 108 -12.86 2.60 0.57
C ASN A 108 -11.50 2.28 -0.08
N PHE A 109 -10.59 1.69 0.69
CA PHE A 109 -9.29 1.26 0.19
C PHE A 109 -8.85 -0.02 0.89
N GLN A 110 -7.92 -0.75 0.30
CA GLN A 110 -7.21 -1.87 0.89
C GLN A 110 -5.74 -1.82 0.46
N ASN A 111 -4.87 -1.61 1.44
CA ASN A 111 -3.43 -1.74 1.25
C ASN A 111 -2.97 -3.02 1.94
N MET A 112 -2.24 -3.85 1.20
CA MET A 112 -1.89 -5.19 1.65
C MET A 112 -0.44 -5.51 1.29
N ILE A 113 0.24 -6.15 2.23
CA ILE A 113 1.54 -6.78 2.04
C ILE A 113 1.37 -8.27 2.35
N GLU A 114 1.73 -9.12 1.40
CA GLU A 114 1.77 -10.56 1.56
C GLU A 114 3.21 -11.03 1.49
N VAL A 115 3.65 -11.77 2.51
CA VAL A 115 4.92 -12.51 2.47
C VAL A 115 4.62 -13.96 2.14
N ASP A 116 5.18 -14.45 1.02
CA ASP A 116 4.95 -15.81 0.55
C ASP A 116 5.94 -16.82 1.15
N HIS A 117 5.86 -18.06 0.68
CA HIS A 117 6.70 -19.17 1.16
C HIS A 117 8.17 -19.09 0.72
N PHE A 118 8.52 -18.15 -0.16
CA PHE A 118 9.90 -17.86 -0.56
C PHE A 118 10.48 -16.64 0.15
N ASP A 119 9.79 -16.13 1.19
CA ASP A 119 10.15 -14.91 1.91
C ASP A 119 10.21 -13.67 1.01
N THR A 120 9.45 -13.63 -0.09
CA THR A 120 9.29 -12.45 -0.94
C THR A 120 8.06 -11.65 -0.51
N ALA A 121 8.03 -10.34 -0.75
CA ALA A 121 6.92 -9.48 -0.33
C ALA A 121 6.18 -8.89 -1.54
N ARG A 122 4.87 -9.15 -1.64
CA ARG A 122 3.97 -8.51 -2.60
C ARG A 122 3.18 -7.40 -1.94
N VAL A 123 3.32 -6.18 -2.45
CA VAL A 123 2.58 -5.00 -2.03
C VAL A 123 1.47 -4.71 -3.04
N THR A 124 0.24 -4.52 -2.58
CA THR A 124 -0.88 -4.04 -3.40
C THR A 124 -1.56 -2.84 -2.75
N VAL A 125 -1.92 -1.84 -3.56
CA VAL A 125 -2.54 -0.56 -3.13
C VAL A 125 -3.71 -0.24 -4.04
N GLY A 126 -4.88 0.07 -3.46
CA GLY A 126 -6.09 0.42 -4.21
C GLY A 126 -7.33 0.49 -3.35
#